data_AF-A0A821JF62-F1
#
_entry.id   AF-A0A821JF62-F1
#
_cell.length_a   1.000
_cell.length_b   1.000
_cell.length_c   1.000
_cell.angle_alpha   90.00
_cell.angle_beta   90.00
_cell.angle_gamma   90.00
#
_symmetry.space_group_name_H-M   'P 1'
#
loop_
_entity.id
_entity.type
_entity.pdbx_description
1 polymer ?
#
loop_
_entity_poly.entity_id
_entity_poly.type
_entity_poly.pdbx_seq_one_letter_code
_entity_poly.pdbx_strand_id
1 'polypeptide(L)'
;MVNVTLSFPRITDNNWCIPLTESVYLYGYLIPAIALFIFGLTFNPIALYYFATSLNFRRSAYSYYFSAIAVVDLLRLAVWCSFFLLDFKIFKLNFHSFECPTQTFTESVTSSISAWLTVLLTVERCLVI
;
A
#
# COMPACT_ATOMS: atom_id res chain seq x y z
N MET A 1 31.20 28.30 43.09
CA MET A 1 31.42 27.06 42.29
C MET A 1 30.26 26.13 42.59
N VAL A 2 29.33 25.97 41.66
CA VAL A 2 28.14 25.13 41.83
C VAL A 2 28.50 23.73 41.33
N ASN A 3 28.49 22.76 42.22
CA ASN A 3 28.79 21.37 41.92
C ASN A 3 27.55 20.76 41.24
N VAL A 4 27.54 20.72 39.91
CA VAL A 4 26.48 20.08 39.13
C VAL A 4 26.72 18.58 39.16
N THR A 5 26.17 17.91 40.17
CA THR A 5 26.04 16.45 40.15
C THR A 5 24.99 16.09 39.11
N LEU A 6 25.46 15.64 37.94
CA LEU A 6 24.69 14.99 36.89
C LEU A 6 24.16 13.66 37.45
N SER A 7 23.00 13.70 38.10
CA SER A 7 22.26 12.49 38.43
C SER A 7 21.65 11.95 37.15
N PHE A 8 22.29 10.94 36.56
CA PHE A 8 21.65 10.11 35.54
C PHE A 8 20.39 9.48 36.13
N PRO A 9 19.22 9.61 35.49
CA PRO A 9 18.05 8.88 35.92
C PRO A 9 18.35 7.38 35.78
N ARG A 10 18.22 6.67 36.89
CA ARG A 10 18.31 5.22 36.96
C ARG A 10 17.15 4.66 36.12
N ILE A 11 17.45 4.17 34.93
CA ILE A 11 16.47 3.53 34.05
C ILE A 11 16.19 2.14 34.64
N THR A 12 15.18 2.08 35.49
CA THR A 12 14.52 0.85 35.91
C THR A 12 13.06 1.01 35.53
N ASP A 13 12.62 0.17 34.58
CA ASP A 13 11.22 -0.25 34.28
C ASP A 13 10.84 -0.19 32.77
N ASN A 14 11.15 -1.30 32.07
CA ASN A 14 10.33 -2.06 31.09
C ASN A 14 9.47 -1.40 29.99
N ASN A 15 9.63 -0.13 29.61
CA ASN A 15 8.86 0.49 28.51
C ASN A 15 9.60 0.63 27.16
N TRP A 16 10.60 -0.23 26.88
CA TRP A 16 11.36 -0.17 25.63
C TRP A 16 10.60 -0.71 24.42
N CYS A 17 9.54 -1.52 24.64
CA CYS A 17 8.72 -2.06 23.55
C CYS A 17 7.91 -0.98 22.82
N ILE A 18 7.37 0.00 23.54
CA ILE A 18 6.47 1.03 22.98
C ILE A 18 7.15 1.88 21.89
N PRO A 19 8.34 2.49 22.11
CA PRO A 19 9.04 3.25 21.08
C PRO A 19 9.58 2.37 19.94
N LEU A 20 9.89 1.09 20.22
CA LEU A 20 10.31 0.14 19.20
C LEU A 20 9.13 -0.27 18.30
N THR A 21 7.95 -0.51 18.87
CA THR A 21 6.73 -0.81 18.10
C THR A 21 6.26 0.37 17.27
N GLU A 22 6.35 1.59 17.79
CA GLU A 22 5.99 2.80 17.04
C GLU A 22 6.97 3.06 15.89
N SER A 23 8.28 2.89 16.11
CA SER A 23 9.27 3.02 15.04
C SER A 23 9.15 1.90 13.99
N VAL A 24 8.91 0.65 14.39
CA VAL A 24 8.63 -0.46 13.45
C VAL A 24 7.35 -0.20 12.66
N TYR A 25 6.31 0.36 13.28
CA TYR A 25 5.09 0.75 12.57
C TYR A 25 5.34 1.90 11.58
N LEU A 26 6.06 2.95 11.99
CA LEU A 26 6.36 4.10 11.15
C LEU A 26 7.26 3.75 9.96
N TYR A 27 8.39 3.09 10.22
CA TYR A 27 9.38 2.76 9.19
C TYR A 27 9.05 1.48 8.42
N GLY A 28 8.38 0.51 9.06
CA GLY A 28 8.03 -0.77 8.45
C GLY A 28 6.71 -0.78 7.69
N TYR A 29 5.76 0.09 8.06
CA TYR A 29 4.44 0.15 7.41
C TYR A 29 4.14 1.51 6.78
N LEU A 30 4.28 2.61 7.51
CA LEU A 30 3.82 3.92 7.03
C LEU A 30 4.65 4.44 5.84
N ILE A 31 5.99 4.46 5.96
CA ILE A 31 6.87 4.98 4.89
C ILE A 31 6.75 4.15 3.61
N PRO A 32 6.82 2.79 3.66
CA PRO A 32 6.59 1.97 2.48
C PRO A 32 5.20 2.19 1.88
N ALA A 33 4.16 2.33 2.70
CA ALA A 33 2.80 2.57 2.22
C ALA A 33 2.68 3.92 1.48
N ILE A 34 3.26 4.99 2.02
CA ILE A 34 3.28 6.31 1.35
C ILE A 34 4.06 6.24 0.03
N ALA A 35 5.21 5.57 0.01
CA ALA A 35 5.98 5.38 -1.21
C ALA A 35 5.17 4.62 -2.26
N LEU A 36 4.60 3.46 -1.90
CA LEU A 36 3.73 2.66 -2.76
C LEU A 36 2.51 3.44 -3.24
N PHE A 37 1.98 4.34 -2.41
CA PHE A 37 0.88 5.21 -2.80
C PHE A 37 1.29 6.17 -3.91
N ILE A 38 2.42 6.87 -3.76
CA ILE A 38 2.94 7.81 -4.75
C ILE A 38 3.27 7.08 -6.06
N PHE A 39 3.99 5.97 -5.99
CA PHE A 39 4.33 5.15 -7.16
C PHE A 39 3.07 4.60 -7.83
N GLY A 40 2.15 4.06 -7.06
CA GLY A 40 0.92 3.48 -7.60
C GLY A 40 0.02 4.51 -8.26
N LEU A 41 -0.13 5.70 -7.67
CA LEU A 41 -0.97 6.77 -8.22
C LEU A 41 -0.36 7.45 -9.45
N THR A 42 0.96 7.38 -9.62
CA THR A 42 1.65 7.92 -10.80
C THR A 42 1.76 6.90 -11.93
N PHE A 43 2.28 5.70 -11.65
CA PHE A 43 2.60 4.73 -12.69
C PHE A 43 1.39 3.94 -13.19
N ASN A 44 0.37 3.66 -12.37
CA ASN A 44 -0.80 2.91 -12.85
C ASN A 44 -1.65 3.70 -13.86
N PRO A 45 -1.95 5.00 -13.66
CA PRO A 45 -2.64 5.79 -14.68
C PRO A 45 -1.82 5.96 -15.95
N ILE A 46 -0.49 6.13 -15.83
CA ILE A 46 0.42 6.18 -16.98
C ILE A 46 0.37 4.86 -17.76
N ALA A 47 0.40 3.71 -17.08
CA ALA A 47 0.28 2.40 -17.71
C ALA A 47 -1.07 2.25 -18.43
N LEU A 48 -2.18 2.61 -17.78
CA LEU A 48 -3.51 2.56 -18.41
C LEU A 48 -3.58 3.46 -19.64
N TYR A 49 -3.08 4.69 -19.54
CA TYR A 49 -3.04 5.61 -20.68
C TYR A 49 -2.19 5.04 -21.83
N TYR A 50 -1.01 4.50 -21.53
CA TYR A 50 -0.12 3.88 -22.51
C TYR A 50 -0.80 2.71 -23.23
N PHE A 51 -1.41 1.78 -22.49
CA PHE A 51 -2.06 0.60 -23.06
C PHE A 51 -3.37 0.94 -23.79
N ALA A 52 -4.08 1.99 -23.37
CA ALA A 52 -5.27 2.48 -24.06
C ALA A 52 -4.94 3.17 -25.40
N THR A 53 -3.85 3.92 -25.45
CA THR A 53 -3.47 4.73 -26.63
C THR A 53 -2.54 4.01 -27.60
N SER A 54 -1.79 3.01 -27.14
CA SER A 54 -0.82 2.30 -27.98
C SER A 54 -1.48 1.42 -29.03
N LEU A 55 -1.42 1.83 -30.30
CA LEU A 55 -1.94 1.07 -31.43
C LEU A 55 -1.27 -0.31 -31.59
N ASN A 56 0.01 -0.43 -31.23
CA ASN A 56 0.77 -1.66 -31.36
C ASN A 56 0.42 -2.72 -30.30
N PHE A 57 -0.01 -2.28 -29.11
CA PHE A 57 -0.27 -3.18 -27.99
C PHE A 57 -1.76 -3.32 -27.64
N ARG A 58 -2.66 -2.50 -28.21
CA ARG A 58 -4.09 -2.43 -27.88
C ARG A 58 -4.84 -3.78 -27.89
N ARG A 59 -4.39 -4.77 -28.65
CA ARG A 59 -5.00 -6.12 -28.72
C ARG A 59 -4.08 -7.25 -28.27
N SER A 60 -2.92 -6.92 -27.70
CA SER A 60 -2.04 -7.92 -27.10
C SER A 60 -2.62 -8.38 -25.77
N ALA A 61 -2.52 -9.68 -25.46
CA ALA A 61 -2.83 -10.22 -24.14
C ALA A 61 -2.16 -9.42 -23.01
N TYR A 62 -0.94 -8.93 -23.28
CA TYR A 62 -0.16 -8.09 -22.37
C TYR A 62 -0.92 -6.86 -21.91
N SER A 63 -1.54 -6.17 -22.88
CA SER A 63 -2.30 -4.97 -22.61
C SER A 63 -3.47 -5.27 -21.69
N TYR A 64 -4.15 -6.41 -21.87
CA TYR A 64 -5.26 -6.80 -21.00
C TYR A 64 -4.81 -7.12 -19.57
N TYR A 65 -3.75 -7.93 -19.38
CA TYR A 65 -3.27 -8.25 -18.03
C TYR A 65 -2.72 -7.01 -17.32
N PHE A 66 -1.84 -6.22 -17.96
CA PHE A 66 -1.28 -5.03 -17.33
C PHE A 66 -2.33 -3.95 -17.07
N SER A 67 -3.32 -3.77 -17.94
CA SER A 67 -4.43 -2.84 -17.67
C SER A 67 -5.30 -3.34 -16.51
N ALA A 68 -5.58 -4.64 -16.44
CA ALA A 68 -6.35 -5.21 -15.33
C ALA A 68 -5.62 -5.04 -13.99
N ILE A 69 -4.31 -5.31 -13.94
CA ILE A 69 -3.47 -5.09 -12.76
C ILE A 69 -3.52 -3.61 -12.35
N ALA A 70 -3.31 -2.68 -13.30
CA ALA A 70 -3.33 -1.25 -13.00
C ALA A 70 -4.69 -0.75 -12.46
N VAL A 71 -5.81 -1.29 -12.95
CA VAL A 71 -7.15 -0.98 -12.41
C VAL A 71 -7.30 -1.50 -10.98
N VAL A 72 -6.90 -2.76 -10.74
CA VAL A 72 -6.99 -3.39 -9.41
C VAL A 72 -6.13 -2.64 -8.39
N ASP A 73 -4.93 -2.24 -8.79
CA ASP A 73 -4.03 -1.46 -7.95
C ASP A 73 -4.59 -0.06 -7.65
N LEU A 74 -5.18 0.62 -8.63
CA LEU A 74 -5.86 1.91 -8.40
C LEU A 74 -7.06 1.79 -7.45
N LEU A 75 -7.85 0.72 -7.57
CA LEU A 75 -8.95 0.45 -6.65
C LEU A 75 -8.42 0.26 -5.22
N ARG A 76 -7.35 -0.52 -5.05
CA ARG A 76 -6.69 -0.71 -3.76
C ARG A 76 -6.19 0.60 -3.17
N LEU A 77 -5.56 1.46 -3.97
CA LEU A 77 -5.08 2.77 -3.54
C LEU A 77 -6.21 3.71 -3.14
N ALA A 78 -7.34 3.70 -3.86
CA ALA A 78 -8.51 4.51 -3.53
C ALA A 78 -9.11 4.10 -2.18
N VAL A 79 -9.20 2.79 -1.93
CA VAL A 79 -9.64 2.25 -0.64
C VAL A 79 -8.66 2.66 0.45
N TRP A 80 -7.37 2.39 0.27
CA TRP A 80 -6.33 2.76 1.24
C TRP A 80 -6.34 4.26 1.55
N CYS A 81 -6.49 5.14 0.55
CA CYS A 81 -6.60 6.58 0.73
C CYS A 81 -7.82 6.95 1.59
N SER A 82 -8.96 6.32 1.34
CA SER A 82 -10.19 6.55 2.11
C SER A 82 -9.98 6.21 3.58
N PHE A 83 -9.36 5.06 3.87
CA PHE A 83 -9.03 4.63 5.24
C PHE A 83 -7.98 5.52 5.90
N PHE A 84 -6.94 5.92 5.16
CA PHE A 84 -5.92 6.85 5.63
C PHE A 84 -6.54 8.20 6.04
N LEU A 85 -7.47 8.73 5.24
CA LEU A 85 -8.17 9.98 5.55
C LEU A 85 -9.05 9.87 6.81
N LEU A 86 -9.61 8.69 7.08
CA LEU A 86 -10.36 8.38 8.31
C LEU A 86 -9.43 8.29 9.53
N ASP A 87 -8.31 7.57 9.41
CA ASP A 87 -7.32 7.38 10.49
C ASP A 87 -6.74 8.71 10.99
N PHE A 88 -6.42 9.63 10.07
CA PHE A 88 -5.89 10.95 10.42
C PHE A 88 -6.97 11.93 10.89
N LYS A 89 -8.23 11.48 11.03
CA LYS A 89 -9.39 12.30 11.38
C LYS A 89 -9.49 13.60 10.58
N ILE A 90 -9.00 13.60 9.34
CA ILE A 90 -8.98 14.80 8.47
C ILE A 90 -10.41 15.31 8.27
N PHE A 91 -11.38 14.39 8.19
CA PHE A 91 -12.80 14.70 8.07
C PHE A 91 -13.59 14.65 9.38
N LYS A 92 -12.95 14.42 10.53
CA LYS A 92 -13.61 14.18 11.85
C LYS A 92 -14.71 13.10 11.79
N LEU A 93 -14.61 12.17 10.86
CA LEU A 93 -15.50 11.02 10.76
C LEU A 93 -15.05 9.95 11.75
N ASN A 94 -16.00 9.25 12.35
CA ASN A 94 -15.72 8.14 13.25
C ASN A 94 -15.74 6.83 12.48
N PHE A 95 -14.83 5.92 12.81
CA PHE A 95 -14.84 4.58 12.25
C PHE A 95 -16.12 3.84 12.61
N HIS A 96 -16.74 3.22 11.61
CA HIS A 96 -17.77 2.22 11.82
C HIS A 96 -17.15 0.83 11.94
N SER A 97 -17.79 -0.06 12.73
CA SER A 97 -17.27 -1.40 13.03
C SER A 97 -17.10 -2.30 11.80
N PHE A 98 -17.79 -2.01 10.69
CA PHE A 98 -17.68 -2.77 9.44
C PHE A 98 -16.53 -2.31 8.53
N GLU A 99 -15.94 -1.14 8.78
CA GLU A 99 -14.96 -0.55 7.86
C GLU A 99 -13.63 -1.30 7.90
N CYS A 100 -13.12 -1.61 9.10
CA CYS A 100 -11.89 -2.39 9.27
C CYS A 100 -11.93 -3.78 8.59
N PRO A 101 -12.95 -4.65 8.78
CA PRO A 101 -13.02 -5.92 8.05
C PRO A 101 -13.20 -5.72 6.54
N THR A 102 -13.86 -4.64 6.11
CA THR A 102 -13.99 -4.31 4.69
C THR A 102 -12.64 -3.94 4.07
N GLN A 103 -11.81 -3.18 4.78
CA GLN A 103 -10.44 -2.86 4.35
C GLN A 103 -9.61 -4.13 4.19
N THR A 104 -9.54 -4.95 5.23
CA THR A 104 -8.75 -6.19 5.21
C THR A 104 -9.21 -7.14 4.11
N PHE A 105 -10.52 -7.28 3.91
CA PHE A 105 -11.08 -8.06 2.83
C PHE A 105 -10.66 -7.52 1.46
N THR A 106 -10.80 -6.21 1.25
CA THR A 106 -10.50 -5.59 -0.05
C THR A 106 -9.00 -5.67 -0.38
N GLU A 107 -8.13 -5.42 0.59
CA GLU A 107 -6.67 -5.56 0.42
C GLU A 107 -6.28 -7.01 0.09
N SER A 108 -6.87 -8.00 0.77
CA SER A 108 -6.62 -9.41 0.51
C SER A 108 -7.08 -9.84 -0.89
N VAL A 109 -8.28 -9.42 -1.29
CA VAL A 109 -8.86 -9.76 -2.61
C VAL A 109 -8.08 -9.11 -3.74
N THR A 110 -7.80 -7.79 -3.64
CA THR A 110 -7.05 -7.07 -4.68
C THR A 110 -5.64 -7.62 -4.84
N SER A 111 -4.93 -7.91 -3.74
CA SER A 111 -3.61 -8.56 -3.78
C SER A 111 -3.66 -9.94 -4.44
N SER A 112 -4.70 -10.73 -4.14
CA SER A 112 -4.87 -12.06 -4.73
C SER A 112 -5.14 -11.98 -6.23
N ILE A 113 -5.98 -11.04 -6.68
CA ILE A 113 -6.27 -10.82 -8.10
C ILE A 113 -4.99 -10.43 -8.85
N SER A 114 -4.22 -9.45 -8.35
CA SER A 114 -2.97 -9.03 -9.00
C SER A 114 -1.95 -10.18 -9.08
N ALA A 115 -1.86 -11.02 -8.04
CA ALA A 115 -0.99 -12.21 -8.06
C ALA A 115 -1.42 -13.23 -9.11
N TRP A 116 -2.72 -13.57 -9.18
CA TRP A 116 -3.24 -14.52 -10.16
C TRP A 116 -3.13 -14.00 -11.60
N LEU A 117 -3.36 -12.72 -11.84
CA LEU A 117 -3.16 -12.10 -13.17
C LEU A 117 -1.69 -12.23 -13.60
N THR A 118 -0.75 -12.07 -12.68
CA THR A 118 0.68 -12.24 -12.95
C THR A 118 1.02 -13.70 -13.28
N VAL A 119 0.46 -14.66 -12.54
CA VAL A 119 0.63 -16.10 -12.82
C VAL A 119 0.05 -16.48 -14.18
N LEU A 120 -1.14 -15.99 -14.52
CA LEU A 120 -1.76 -16.26 -15.81
C LEU A 120 -0.93 -15.68 -16.96
N LEU A 121 -0.39 -14.46 -16.79
CA LEU A 121 0.51 -13.84 -17.77
C LEU A 121 1.78 -14.66 -17.99
N THR A 122 2.39 -15.20 -16.93
CA THR A 122 3.60 -16.03 -17.07
C THR A 122 3.32 -17.38 -17.71
N VAL A 123 2.20 -18.02 -17.35
CA VAL A 123 1.74 -19.28 -17.98
C VAL A 123 1.49 -19.07 -19.46
N GLU A 124 0.76 -18.02 -19.83
CA GLU A 124 0.47 -17.72 -21.23
C GLU A 124 1.77 -17.53 -22.03
N ARG A 125 2.77 -16.86 -21.45
CA ARG A 125 4.08 -16.74 -22.09
C ARG A 125 4.86 -18.03 -22.22
N CYS A 126 4.81 -18.91 -21.23
CA CYS A 126 5.41 -20.24 -21.34
C CYS A 126 4.76 -21.07 -22.44
N LEU A 127 3.49 -20.85 -22.78
CA LEU A 127 2.79 -21.59 -23.84
C LEU A 127 3.04 -21.02 -25.24
N VAL A 128 3.29 -19.71 -25.35
CA VAL A 128 3.51 -19.02 -26.63
C VAL A 128 4.97 -19.15 -27.12
N ILE A 129 5.93 -19.32 -26.20
CA ILE A 129 7.36 -19.54 -26.49
C ILE A 129 7.62 -21.02 -26.75
#